data_AF-A0A9D1S953-F1
#
_entry.id   AF-A0A9D1S953-F1
#
_cell.length_a   1.000
_cell.length_b   1.000
_cell.length_c   1.000
_cell.angle_alpha   90.00
_cell.angle_beta   90.00
_cell.angle_gamma   90.00
#
_symmetry.space_group_name_H-M   'P 1'
#
loop_
_entity.id
_entity.type
_entity.pdbx_description
1 polymer ?
#
loop_
_entity_poly.entity_id
_entity_poly.type
_entity_poly.pdbx_seq_one_letter_code
_entity_poly.pdbx_strand_id
1 'polypeptide(L)'
;MAVMNKLILKELIYKRDYVKAINLLNTKIKEILVKRIQSFLPGYQYCNMKDLQKKCFLYLGDLEQEICVQLYDFHFYEFPKDFELKELMEIYKKLTD
;
A
#
# COMPACT_ATOMS: atom_id res chain seq x y z
N MET A 1 -2.60 2.10 16.90
CA MET A 1 -2.61 2.78 15.59
C MET A 1 -3.54 2.14 14.54
N ALA A 2 -3.74 0.81 14.50
CA ALA A 2 -4.59 0.16 13.49
C ALA A 2 -6.10 0.51 13.55
N VAL A 3 -6.64 0.77 14.75
CA VAL A 3 -8.08 1.05 14.96
C VAL A 3 -8.50 2.42 14.38
N MET A 4 -7.63 3.44 14.52
CA MET A 4 -7.92 4.80 14.10
C MET A 4 -8.00 4.94 12.56
N ASN A 5 -7.13 4.22 11.84
CA ASN A 5 -7.14 4.23 10.36
C ASN A 5 -8.38 3.53 9.78
N LYS A 6 -8.89 2.48 10.45
CA LYS A 6 -10.11 1.78 10.01
C LYS A 6 -11.36 2.66 10.13
N LEU A 7 -11.44 3.51 11.17
CA LEU A 7 -12.54 4.46 11.34
C LEU A 7 -12.51 5.57 10.28
N ILE A 8 -11.32 6.14 10.03
CA ILE A 8 -11.13 7.16 8.99
C ILE A 8 -11.47 6.58 7.60
N LEU A 9 -11.03 5.37 7.29
CA LEU A 9 -11.34 4.71 6.03
C LEU A 9 -12.84 4.49 5.85
N LYS A 10 -13.54 4.02 6.89
CA LYS A 10 -15.01 3.85 6.87
C LYS A 10 -15.73 5.17 6.62
N GLU A 11 -15.27 6.25 7.25
CA GLU A 11 -15.86 7.59 7.07
C GLU A 11 -15.65 8.11 5.63
N LEU A 12 -14.45 7.92 5.06
CA LEU A 12 -14.15 8.32 3.68
C LEU A 12 -14.98 7.53 2.67
N ILE A 13 -15.16 6.21 2.88
CA ILE A 13 -16.03 5.37 2.05
C ILE A 13 -17.49 5.82 2.15
N TYR A 14 -17.98 6.11 3.36
CA TYR A 14 -19.34 6.61 3.58
C TYR A 14 -19.58 7.94 2.86
N LYS A 15 -18.59 8.84 2.90
CA LYS A 15 -18.60 10.13 2.20
C LYS A 15 -18.32 10.03 0.69
N ARG A 16 -18.08 8.81 0.17
CA ARG A 16 -17.68 8.54 -1.23
C ARG A 16 -16.41 9.29 -1.66
N ASP A 17 -15.54 9.63 -0.71
CA ASP A 17 -14.25 10.28 -0.99
C ASP A 17 -13.18 9.20 -1.29
N TYR A 18 -13.37 8.53 -2.42
CA TYR A 18 -12.53 7.40 -2.82
C TYR A 18 -11.08 7.81 -3.07
N VAL A 19 -10.84 9.04 -3.56
CA VAL A 19 -9.49 9.56 -3.78
C VAL A 19 -8.71 9.62 -2.47
N LYS A 20 -9.30 10.17 -1.41
CA LYS A 20 -8.62 10.20 -0.10
C LYS A 20 -8.48 8.80 0.50
N ALA A 21 -9.47 7.94 0.34
CA ALA A 21 -9.42 6.56 0.83
C ALA A 21 -8.26 5.78 0.17
N ILE A 22 -8.13 5.88 -1.15
CA ILE A 22 -7.04 5.31 -1.95
C ILE A 22 -5.68 5.86 -1.50
N ASN A 23 -5.54 7.19 -1.38
CA ASN A 23 -4.29 7.81 -0.96
C ASN A 23 -3.86 7.36 0.45
N LEU A 24 -4.82 7.23 1.37
CA LEU A 24 -4.58 6.73 2.72
C LEU A 24 -4.09 5.28 2.69
N LEU A 25 -4.78 4.40 1.97
CA LEU A 25 -4.40 2.99 1.84
C LEU A 25 -3.04 2.82 1.19
N ASN A 26 -2.80 3.49 0.06
CA ASN A 26 -1.51 3.49 -0.63
C ASN A 26 -0.36 3.91 0.31
N THR A 27 -0.56 4.98 1.08
CA THR A 27 0.44 5.43 2.06
C THR A 27 0.69 4.36 3.11
N LYS A 28 -0.35 3.75 3.65
CA LYS A 28 -0.22 2.74 4.71
C LYS A 28 0.44 1.46 4.23
N ILE A 29 0.08 0.99 3.05
CA ILE A 29 0.70 -0.18 2.43
C ILE A 29 2.19 0.09 2.22
N LYS A 30 2.56 1.24 1.65
CA LYS A 30 3.96 1.64 1.46
C LYS A 30 4.73 1.72 2.79
N GLU A 31 4.13 2.30 3.84
CA GLU A 31 4.74 2.32 5.18
C GLU A 31 5.02 0.91 5.72
N ILE A 32 4.11 -0.04 5.51
CA ILE A 32 4.32 -1.44 5.92
C ILE A 32 5.48 -2.07 5.15
N LEU A 33 5.50 -1.92 3.82
CA LEU A 33 6.57 -2.46 2.98
C LEU A 33 7.93 -1.87 3.34
N VAL A 34 8.01 -0.55 3.55
CA VAL A 34 9.23 0.13 3.99
C VAL A 34 9.70 -0.41 5.33
N LYS A 35 8.80 -0.57 6.31
CA LYS A 35 9.16 -1.14 7.62
C LYS A 35 9.68 -2.57 7.51
N ARG A 36 9.10 -3.39 6.64
CA ARG A 36 9.58 -4.75 6.37
C ARG A 36 10.94 -4.73 5.67
N ILE A 37 11.20 -3.82 4.74
CA ILE A 37 12.54 -3.66 4.14
C ILE A 37 13.55 -3.21 5.20
N GLN A 38 13.17 -2.31 6.10
CA GLN A 38 14.03 -1.80 7.16
C GLN A 38 14.48 -2.87 8.15
N SER A 39 13.78 -4.00 8.29
CA SER A 39 14.27 -5.12 9.10
C SER A 39 15.48 -5.83 8.47
N PHE A 40 15.68 -5.70 7.16
CA PHE A 40 16.84 -6.25 6.43
C PHE A 40 17.88 -5.19 6.06
N LEU A 41 17.42 -3.96 5.79
CA LEU A 41 18.25 -2.81 5.42
C LEU A 41 17.92 -1.61 6.33
N PRO A 42 18.49 -1.55 7.55
CA PRO A 42 18.28 -0.44 8.47
C PRO A 42 18.68 0.89 7.83
N GLY A 43 17.82 1.90 7.94
CA GLY A 43 18.04 3.22 7.32
C GLY A 43 17.48 3.38 5.91
N TYR A 44 16.88 2.33 5.33
CA TYR A 44 16.14 2.49 4.08
C TYR A 44 15.02 3.54 4.23
N GLN A 45 14.93 4.46 3.26
CA GLN A 45 13.85 5.43 3.16
C GLN A 45 13.19 5.30 1.78
N TYR A 46 11.87 5.42 1.76
CA TYR A 46 11.12 5.42 0.50
C TYR A 46 11.53 6.63 -0.35
N CYS A 47 11.96 6.38 -1.59
CA CYS A 47 12.25 7.43 -2.56
C CYS A 47 11.18 7.50 -3.67
N ASN A 48 10.93 6.39 -4.35
CA ASN A 48 9.95 6.31 -5.43
C ASN A 48 9.47 4.86 -5.63
N MET A 49 8.45 4.66 -6.47
CA MET A 49 7.86 3.34 -6.70
C MET A 49 8.83 2.32 -7.33
N LYS A 50 9.71 2.74 -8.24
CA LYS A 50 10.70 1.84 -8.87
C LYS A 50 11.72 1.34 -7.86
N ASP A 51 12.20 2.22 -6.99
CA ASP A 51 13.11 1.85 -5.93
C ASP A 51 12.43 0.94 -4.90
N LEU A 52 11.21 1.28 -4.47
CA LEU A 52 10.43 0.42 -3.56
C LEU A 52 10.26 -0.99 -4.14
N GLN A 53 9.90 -1.10 -5.42
CA GLN A 53 9.77 -2.38 -6.12
C GLN A 53 11.09 -3.15 -6.10
N LYS A 54 12.19 -2.53 -6.54
CA LYS A 54 13.51 -3.19 -6.51
C LYS A 54 13.86 -3.70 -5.12
N LYS A 55 13.57 -2.93 -4.06
CA LYS A 55 13.87 -3.32 -2.68
C LYS A 55 12.96 -4.44 -2.18
N CYS A 56 11.67 -4.44 -2.56
CA CYS A 56 10.77 -5.55 -2.25
C CYS A 56 11.27 -6.85 -2.87
N PHE A 57 11.69 -6.84 -4.15
CA PHE A 57 12.23 -8.02 -4.83
C PHE A 57 13.57 -8.52 -4.26
N LEU A 58 14.38 -7.64 -3.66
CA LEU A 58 15.67 -8.03 -3.09
C LEU A 58 15.55 -8.58 -1.66
N TYR A 59 14.59 -8.09 -0.87
CA TYR A 59 14.58 -8.33 0.58
C TYR A 59 13.31 -8.98 1.11
N LEU A 60 12.20 -8.97 0.37
CA LEU A 60 10.90 -9.47 0.83
C LEU A 60 10.47 -10.72 0.05
N GLY A 61 9.45 -11.41 0.57
CA GLY A 61 8.90 -12.63 -0.02
C GLY A 61 7.91 -12.37 -1.15
N ASP A 62 7.42 -13.46 -1.74
CA ASP A 62 6.55 -13.45 -2.93
C ASP A 62 5.30 -12.58 -2.74
N LEU A 63 4.69 -12.62 -1.54
CA LEU A 63 3.50 -11.81 -1.24
C LEU A 63 3.78 -10.31 -1.38
N GLU A 64 4.86 -9.81 -0.78
CA GLU A 64 5.21 -8.39 -0.85
C GLU A 64 5.69 -7.98 -2.25
N GLN A 65 6.32 -8.90 -2.98
CA GLN A 65 6.69 -8.67 -4.37
C GLN A 65 5.45 -8.50 -5.25
N GLU A 66 4.47 -9.40 -5.14
CA GLU A 66 3.20 -9.32 -5.86
C GLU A 66 2.46 -8.02 -5.53
N ILE A 67 2.35 -7.69 -4.24
CA ILE A 67 1.74 -6.43 -3.80
C ILE A 67 2.46 -5.23 -4.38
N CYS A 68 3.79 -5.24 -4.44
CA CYS A 68 4.53 -4.11 -4.98
C CYS A 68 4.34 -3.96 -6.50
N VAL A 69 4.12 -5.06 -7.24
CA VAL A 69 3.72 -5.01 -8.66
C VAL A 69 2.35 -4.36 -8.79
N GLN A 70 1.36 -4.79 -8.00
CA GLN A 70 0.01 -4.19 -8.03
C GLN A 70 0.03 -2.69 -7.71
N LEU A 71 0.80 -2.27 -6.71
CA LEU A 71 0.97 -0.84 -6.39
C LEU A 71 1.68 -0.06 -7.49
N TYR A 72 2.61 -0.69 -8.20
CA TYR A 72 3.26 -0.09 -9.36
C TYR A 72 2.23 0.17 -10.45
N ASP A 73 1.38 -0.81 -10.75
CA ASP A 73 0.34 -0.66 -11.75
C ASP A 73 -0.64 0.45 -11.39
N PHE A 74 -1.15 0.50 -10.14
CA PHE A 74 -2.01 1.59 -9.68
C PHE A 74 -1.36 2.98 -9.73
N HIS A 75 -0.02 3.04 -9.70
CA HIS A 75 0.69 4.31 -9.79
C HIS A 75 0.84 4.82 -11.23
N PHE A 76 0.98 3.93 -12.21
CA PHE A 76 1.28 4.29 -13.60
C PHE A 76 0.08 4.18 -14.54
N TYR A 77 -0.94 3.42 -14.17
CA TYR A 77 -2.15 3.23 -14.97
C TYR A 77 -3.38 3.78 -14.25
N GLU A 78 -4.33 4.28 -15.03
CA GLU A 78 -5.60 4.76 -14.50
C GLU A 78 -6.60 3.61 -14.43
N PHE A 79 -7.11 3.36 -13.21
CA PHE A 79 -8.15 2.38 -12.94
C PHE A 79 -9.41 3.07 -12.39
N PRO A 80 -10.60 2.47 -12.58
CA PRO A 80 -11.79 2.89 -11.85
C PRO A 80 -11.53 2.94 -10.34
N LYS A 81 -11.91 4.05 -9.69
CA LYS A 81 -11.53 4.31 -8.29
C LYS A 81 -12.16 3.34 -7.30
N ASP A 82 -13.35 2.85 -7.62
CA ASP A 82 -14.04 1.78 -6.90
C ASP A 82 -13.28 0.44 -6.99
N PHE A 83 -12.73 0.11 -8.16
CA PHE A 83 -11.87 -1.05 -8.34
C PHE A 83 -10.54 -0.90 -7.58
N GLU A 84 -9.82 0.21 -7.79
CA GLU A 84 -8.54 0.50 -7.12
C GLU A 84 -8.68 0.46 -5.60
N LEU A 85 -9.75 1.08 -5.06
CA LEU A 85 -10.03 1.07 -3.64
C LEU A 85 -10.25 -0.35 -3.09
N LYS A 86 -11.04 -1.18 -3.80
CA LYS A 86 -11.32 -2.56 -3.38
C LYS A 86 -10.03 -3.38 -3.33
N GLU A 87 -9.20 -3.30 -4.36
CA GLU A 87 -7.93 -4.03 -4.40
C GLU A 87 -6.97 -3.57 -3.31
N LEU A 88 -6.84 -2.25 -3.08
CA LEU A 88 -6.01 -1.71 -2.00
C LEU A 88 -6.51 -2.13 -0.61
N MET A 89 -7.82 -2.30 -0.41
CA MET A 89 -8.36 -2.83 0.85
C MET A 89 -7.96 -4.29 1.07
N GLU A 90 -8.04 -5.13 0.04
CA GLU A 90 -7.61 -6.54 0.11
C GLU A 90 -6.10 -6.65 0.34
N ILE A 91 -5.29 -5.86 -0.36
CA ILE A 91 -3.84 -5.78 -0.13
C ILE A 91 -3.54 -5.40 1.31
N TYR A 92 -4.18 -4.33 1.81
CA TYR A 92 -3.95 -3.86 3.17
C TYR A 92 -4.32 -4.94 4.20
N LYS A 93 -5.42 -5.66 3.98
CA LYS A 93 -5.82 -6.79 4.82
C LYS A 93 -4.75 -7.88 4.85
N LYS A 94 -4.29 -8.37 3.68
CA LYS A 94 -3.23 -9.39 3.55
C LYS A 94 -1.92 -9.02 4.27
N LEU A 95 -1.62 -7.73 4.42
CA LEU A 95 -0.42 -7.24 5.10
C LEU A 95 -0.58 -7.07 6.62
N THR A 96 -1.81 -7.09 7.12
CA THR A 96 -2.13 -6.86 8.54
C THR A 96 -2.73 -8.07 9.26
N ASP A 97 -3.18 -9.07 8.51
CA ASP A 97 -3.49 -10.42 9.01
C ASP A 97 -2.18 -11.19 9.26
#